data_AF-A0A2D5B892-F1
#
_entry.id   AF-A0A2D5B892-F1
#
_cell.length_a   1.000
_cell.length_b   1.000
_cell.length_c   1.000
_cell.angle_alpha   90.00
_cell.angle_beta   90.00
_cell.angle_gamma   90.00
#
_symmetry.space_group_name_H-M   'P 1'
#
loop_
_entity.id
_entity.type
_entity.pdbx_description
1 polymer ?
#
loop_
_entity_poly.entity_id
_entity_poly.type
_entity_poly.pdbx_seq_one_letter_code
_entity_poly.pdbx_strand_id
1 'polypeptide(L)'
;MPRIESIAFRSPTASSMLMAAVLVIVGFLPVVGCSYVNTAYNWVGGIATGMRIESISANPVHLATDFPIAVCATDPYVDGTIWLTDIPMGNLTSGQVETGQILHIELLWTPRPGYTPIDYEATNISVRYIVISNGKYGIYEGGGFGYPLGTPDSSSMVLNIEGVTLQLAESTEGFIDLLSPAELTGTFNGACDVGMSVVIRDATSQLVTDAFGRTMYVRAD
;
A
#
# COMPACT_ATOMS: atom_id res chain seq x y z
N MET A 1 38.33 73.04 -16.53
CA MET A 1 39.81 73.12 -16.61
C MET A 1 40.39 72.43 -15.37
N PRO A 2 41.59 71.84 -15.46
CA PRO A 2 41.96 70.45 -15.74
C PRO A 2 42.07 69.61 -14.43
N ARG A 3 42.33 68.29 -14.44
CA ARG A 3 43.69 67.72 -14.38
C ARG A 3 43.63 66.20 -14.62
N ILE A 4 44.39 65.74 -15.61
CA ILE A 4 44.75 64.34 -15.81
C ILE A 4 45.97 64.07 -14.93
N GLU A 5 45.90 63.06 -14.06
CA GLU A 5 47.08 62.46 -13.45
C GLU A 5 47.09 60.95 -13.73
N SER A 6 48.18 60.54 -14.37
CA SER A 6 48.57 59.17 -14.70
C SER A 6 49.11 58.45 -13.46
N ILE A 7 48.69 57.20 -13.20
CA ILE A 7 49.42 56.32 -12.27
C ILE A 7 49.56 54.90 -12.83
N ALA A 8 50.78 54.64 -13.28
CA ALA A 8 51.64 53.45 -13.16
C ALA A 8 51.04 52.03 -13.23
N PHE A 9 51.42 51.37 -14.32
CA PHE A 9 51.54 49.92 -14.49
C PHE A 9 52.62 49.35 -13.55
N ARG A 10 52.24 48.38 -12.70
CA ARG A 10 53.18 47.45 -12.04
C ARG A 10 52.77 46.02 -12.37
N SER A 11 53.70 45.29 -12.98
CA SER A 11 53.61 43.86 -13.31
C SER A 11 53.51 42.99 -12.05
N PRO A 12 52.66 41.95 -12.03
CA PRO A 12 52.62 41.00 -10.93
C PRO A 12 53.88 40.11 -10.93
N THR A 13 54.59 40.12 -9.81
CA THR A 13 55.75 39.27 -9.53
C THR A 13 55.33 37.81 -9.37
N ALA A 14 56.09 36.95 -10.05
CA ALA A 14 56.00 35.50 -10.05
C ALA A 14 56.20 34.91 -8.64
N SER A 15 55.12 34.72 -7.88
CA SER A 15 55.13 33.87 -6.68
C SER A 15 53.74 33.40 -6.26
N SER A 16 52.80 33.25 -7.21
CA SER A 16 51.42 32.85 -6.94
C SER A 16 50.93 31.72 -7.87
N MET A 17 51.85 30.97 -8.49
CA MET A 17 51.56 29.79 -9.30
C MET A 17 52.05 28.52 -8.59
N LEU A 18 51.47 28.17 -7.43
CA LEU A 18 51.67 26.84 -6.83
C LEU A 18 50.58 26.45 -5.83
N MET A 19 49.39 27.03 -5.95
CA MET A 19 48.24 26.69 -5.09
C MET A 19 46.97 26.42 -5.91
N ALA A 20 47.14 26.02 -7.17
CA ALA A 20 46.07 25.60 -8.08
C ALA A 20 46.19 24.10 -8.36
N ALA A 21 45.98 23.23 -7.37
CA ALA A 21 45.92 21.78 -7.62
C ALA A 21 45.26 20.90 -6.53
N VAL A 22 44.69 21.43 -5.44
CA VAL A 22 44.21 20.56 -4.32
C VAL A 22 42.74 20.80 -3.91
N LEU A 23 41.99 21.66 -4.60
CA LEU A 23 40.64 22.06 -4.18
C LEU A 23 39.52 21.76 -5.20
N VAL A 24 39.61 20.64 -5.91
CA VAL A 24 38.60 20.23 -6.93
C VAL A 24 38.06 18.80 -6.74
N ILE A 25 38.42 18.06 -5.68
CA ILE A 25 37.94 16.68 -5.46
C ILE A 25 37.05 16.59 -4.20
N VAL A 26 35.97 17.39 -4.11
CA VAL A 26 34.86 17.16 -3.14
C VAL A 26 33.50 17.60 -3.73
N GLY A 27 33.31 17.50 -5.05
CA GLY A 27 32.14 18.06 -5.75
C GLY A 27 31.29 17.08 -6.54
N PHE A 28 31.52 15.77 -6.43
CA PHE A 28 30.78 14.75 -7.16
C PHE A 28 30.53 13.53 -6.25
N LEU A 29 29.61 13.70 -5.30
CA LEU A 29 28.87 12.56 -4.76
C LEU A 29 27.62 12.38 -5.63
N PRO A 30 27.39 11.19 -6.18
CA PRO A 30 26.30 10.98 -7.11
C PRO A 30 24.98 11.00 -6.33
N VAL A 31 24.04 11.84 -6.78
CA VAL A 31 22.64 11.81 -6.38
C VAL A 31 22.00 10.56 -7.01
N VAL A 32 22.33 9.40 -6.47
CA VAL A 32 21.63 8.12 -6.69
C VAL A 32 21.27 7.62 -5.31
N GLY A 33 20.22 8.22 -4.76
CA GLY A 33 19.86 8.02 -3.36
C GLY A 33 18.45 8.49 -3.08
N CYS A 34 17.48 8.12 -3.93
CA CYS A 34 16.04 8.18 -3.65
C CYS A 34 15.29 7.17 -4.54
N SER A 35 15.68 5.89 -4.51
CA SER A 35 14.82 4.79 -5.02
C SER A 35 15.00 3.46 -4.28
N TYR A 36 15.61 3.48 -3.08
CA TYR A 36 15.93 2.27 -2.31
C TYR A 36 15.50 2.35 -0.83
N VAL A 37 14.42 3.08 -0.55
CA VAL A 37 13.76 3.09 0.77
C VAL A 37 12.30 2.75 0.57
N ASN A 38 12.02 1.48 0.25
CA ASN A 38 10.66 0.95 0.35
C ASN A 38 10.64 -0.53 0.81
N THR A 39 11.62 -0.95 1.60
CA THR A 39 11.73 -2.31 2.14
C THR A 39 12.01 -2.38 3.64
N ALA A 40 11.77 -1.29 4.40
CA ALA A 40 12.17 -1.22 5.81
C ALA A 40 11.16 -0.56 6.78
N TYR A 41 9.85 -0.66 6.55
CA TYR A 41 8.83 -0.03 7.43
C TYR A 41 7.85 -0.97 8.15
N ASN A 42 8.19 -2.24 8.34
CA ASN A 42 7.19 -3.23 8.82
C ASN A 42 7.45 -3.78 10.23
N TRP A 43 8.29 -3.15 11.07
CA TRP A 43 8.60 -3.74 12.40
C TRP A 43 8.63 -2.80 13.60
N VAL A 44 8.53 -1.47 13.42
CA VAL A 44 8.36 -0.52 14.53
C VAL A 44 7.50 0.66 14.07
N GLY A 45 6.21 0.68 14.43
CA GLY A 45 5.40 1.90 14.49
C GLY A 45 5.40 2.82 13.26
N GLY A 46 5.29 2.26 12.05
CA GLY A 46 5.03 3.05 10.86
C GLY A 46 3.59 3.58 10.88
N ILE A 47 3.42 4.89 10.83
CA ILE A 47 2.11 5.56 10.64
C ILE A 47 1.66 5.45 9.16
N ALA A 48 2.32 4.61 8.37
CA ALA A 48 2.06 4.45 6.94
C ALA A 48 1.28 3.16 6.70
N THR A 49 0.36 3.19 5.74
CA THR A 49 -0.26 1.97 5.23
C THR A 49 0.78 1.13 4.51
N GLY A 50 0.87 -0.15 4.86
CA GLY A 50 1.77 -1.11 4.23
C GLY A 50 1.30 -2.53 4.49
N MET A 51 1.22 -3.33 3.43
CA MET A 51 0.85 -4.74 3.51
C MET A 51 2.01 -5.59 3.00
N ARG A 52 2.03 -6.85 3.38
CA ARG A 52 2.94 -7.87 2.85
C ARG A 52 2.13 -9.12 2.62
N ILE A 53 2.13 -9.57 1.36
CA ILE A 53 1.42 -10.77 0.91
C ILE A 53 2.45 -11.69 0.25
N GLU A 54 2.55 -12.91 0.74
CA GLU A 54 3.52 -13.88 0.24
C GLU A 54 2.99 -15.31 0.25
N SER A 55 3.47 -16.15 -0.66
CA SER A 55 3.14 -17.57 -0.66
C SER A 55 3.87 -18.31 0.46
N ILE A 56 3.17 -19.24 1.10
CA ILE A 56 3.71 -20.14 2.12
C ILE A 56 4.37 -21.31 1.39
N SER A 57 5.60 -21.11 0.92
CA SER A 57 6.38 -22.14 0.24
C SER A 57 7.88 -22.02 0.56
N ALA A 58 8.68 -23.02 0.18
CA ALA A 58 10.12 -23.01 0.39
C ALA A 58 10.84 -21.86 -0.37
N ASN A 59 10.23 -21.35 -1.44
CA ASN A 59 10.70 -20.18 -2.18
C ASN A 59 9.52 -19.20 -2.32
N PRO A 60 9.26 -18.36 -1.30
CA PRO A 60 8.07 -17.54 -1.26
C PRO A 60 8.02 -16.57 -2.44
N VAL A 61 6.85 -16.51 -3.07
CA VAL A 61 6.52 -15.49 -4.07
C VAL A 61 5.94 -14.31 -3.31
N HIS A 62 6.56 -13.14 -3.46
CA HIS A 62 6.08 -11.90 -2.86
C HIS A 62 5.36 -11.07 -3.92
N LEU A 63 4.17 -10.57 -3.61
CA LEU A 63 3.52 -9.53 -4.40
C LEU A 63 3.83 -8.15 -3.82
N ALA A 64 4.35 -7.27 -4.67
CA ALA A 64 4.57 -5.88 -4.31
C ALA A 64 3.22 -5.21 -4.03
N THR A 65 3.01 -4.84 -2.78
CA THR A 65 1.75 -4.31 -2.25
C THR A 65 1.94 -2.87 -1.83
N ASP A 66 1.76 -1.96 -2.80
CA ASP A 66 1.70 -0.52 -2.57
C ASP A 66 0.27 -0.06 -2.85
N PHE A 67 -0.44 0.37 -1.80
CA PHE A 67 -1.84 0.76 -1.88
C PHE A 67 -1.99 2.27 -1.71
N PRO A 68 -1.86 3.08 -2.79
CA PRO A 68 -2.00 4.53 -2.75
C PRO A 68 -3.39 4.99 -2.28
N ILE A 69 -4.42 4.17 -2.49
CA ILE A 69 -5.78 4.44 -1.99
C ILE A 69 -6.05 3.46 -0.87
N ALA A 70 -6.31 4.00 0.33
CA ALA A 70 -6.64 3.23 1.52
C ALA A 70 -7.67 4.02 2.33
N VAL A 71 -8.84 3.42 2.57
CA VAL A 71 -9.97 4.08 3.24
C VAL A 71 -10.68 3.12 4.20
N CYS A 72 -11.11 3.62 5.34
CA CYS A 72 -12.03 2.92 6.25
C CYS A 72 -13.44 3.49 6.17
N ALA A 73 -14.44 2.69 6.55
CA ALA A 73 -15.78 3.16 6.76
C ALA A 73 -16.49 2.29 7.79
N THR A 74 -17.58 2.82 8.32
CA THR A 74 -18.53 2.08 9.14
C THR A 74 -19.37 1.17 8.26
N ASP A 75 -19.77 0.02 8.81
CA ASP A 75 -20.69 -0.91 8.16
C ASP A 75 -21.75 -1.35 9.17
N PRO A 76 -23.02 -1.54 8.77
CA PRO A 76 -24.06 -1.98 9.70
C PRO A 76 -23.96 -3.46 10.14
N TYR A 77 -23.15 -4.28 9.46
CA TYR A 77 -23.04 -5.73 9.72
C TYR A 77 -21.72 -6.16 10.35
N VAL A 78 -20.69 -5.33 10.22
CA VAL A 78 -19.36 -5.56 10.78
C VAL A 78 -18.90 -4.28 11.48
N ASP A 79 -18.00 -4.39 12.46
CA ASP A 79 -17.51 -3.22 13.21
C ASP A 79 -16.82 -2.19 12.29
N GLY A 80 -16.23 -2.63 11.17
CA GLY A 80 -15.62 -1.75 10.18
C GLY A 80 -15.32 -2.43 8.85
N THR A 81 -15.27 -1.63 7.79
CA THR A 81 -14.83 -2.05 6.46
C THR A 81 -13.65 -1.22 6.02
N ILE A 82 -12.66 -1.85 5.40
CA ILE A 82 -11.44 -1.20 4.95
C ILE A 82 -11.17 -1.64 3.52
N TRP A 83 -10.93 -0.65 2.65
CA TRP A 83 -10.63 -0.86 1.24
C TRP A 83 -9.27 -0.29 0.92
N LEU A 84 -8.43 -1.09 0.27
CA LEU A 84 -7.13 -0.69 -0.24
C LEU A 84 -7.03 -1.06 -1.71
N THR A 85 -6.46 -0.18 -2.54
CA THR A 85 -6.21 -0.49 -3.95
C THR A 85 -5.07 0.34 -4.54
N ASP A 86 -4.39 -0.27 -5.50
CA ASP A 86 -3.40 0.37 -6.38
C ASP A 86 -4.00 0.88 -7.70
N ILE A 87 -5.28 0.58 -7.96
CA ILE A 87 -5.97 0.96 -9.17
C ILE A 87 -6.44 2.41 -9.03
N PRO A 88 -6.07 3.32 -9.95
CA PRO A 88 -6.58 4.68 -9.94
C PRO A 88 -8.10 4.71 -10.02
N MET A 89 -8.75 5.59 -9.24
CA MET A 89 -10.22 5.65 -9.14
C MET A 89 -10.95 5.81 -10.49
N GLY A 90 -10.34 6.50 -11.46
CA GLY A 90 -10.91 6.62 -12.80
C GLY A 90 -10.97 5.28 -13.55
N ASN A 91 -9.95 4.45 -13.39
CA ASN A 91 -9.91 3.12 -14.00
C ASN A 91 -10.89 2.17 -13.28
N LEU A 92 -10.87 2.20 -11.95
CA LEU A 92 -11.75 1.36 -11.11
C LEU A 92 -13.23 1.61 -11.42
N THR A 93 -13.65 2.88 -11.48
CA THR A 93 -15.06 3.23 -11.75
C THR A 93 -15.47 3.03 -13.21
N SER A 94 -14.54 3.08 -14.16
CA SER A 94 -14.82 2.79 -15.57
C SER A 94 -14.88 1.29 -15.90
N GLY A 95 -14.42 0.42 -14.99
CA GLY A 95 -14.29 -1.02 -15.23
C GLY A 95 -13.10 -1.42 -16.12
N GLN A 96 -12.28 -0.47 -16.57
CA GLN A 96 -11.14 -0.72 -17.46
C GLN A 96 -9.88 -0.98 -16.63
N VAL A 97 -9.73 -2.23 -16.17
CA VAL A 97 -8.57 -2.65 -15.36
C VAL A 97 -7.88 -3.86 -16.02
N GLU A 98 -6.64 -3.66 -16.47
CA GLU A 98 -5.81 -4.75 -16.98
C GLU A 98 -4.95 -5.40 -15.90
N THR A 99 -4.39 -4.60 -14.99
CA THR A 99 -3.56 -5.08 -13.88
C THR A 99 -3.83 -4.23 -12.65
N GLY A 100 -3.88 -4.86 -11.49
CA GLY A 100 -4.07 -4.18 -10.21
C GLY A 100 -4.46 -5.12 -9.08
N GLN A 101 -4.54 -4.55 -7.90
CA GLN A 101 -4.76 -5.22 -6.63
C GLN A 101 -5.83 -4.46 -5.85
N ILE A 102 -6.77 -5.20 -5.29
CA ILE A 102 -7.81 -4.67 -4.40
C ILE A 102 -7.82 -5.55 -3.16
N LEU A 103 -7.70 -4.93 -1.99
CA LEU A 103 -7.76 -5.61 -0.71
C LEU A 103 -8.94 -5.05 0.08
N HIS A 104 -9.84 -5.94 0.46
CA HIS A 104 -11.01 -5.65 1.27
C HIS A 104 -10.87 -6.40 2.59
N ILE A 105 -10.94 -5.67 3.69
CA ILE A 105 -10.87 -6.20 5.04
C ILE A 105 -12.14 -5.81 5.77
N GLU A 106 -12.82 -6.80 6.35
CA GLU A 106 -13.95 -6.60 7.25
C GLU A 106 -13.49 -6.88 8.67
N LEU A 107 -13.56 -5.87 9.54
CA LEU A 107 -13.40 -6.03 10.97
C LEU A 107 -14.72 -6.53 11.55
N LEU A 108 -14.80 -7.82 11.82
CA LEU A 108 -16.02 -8.48 12.28
C LEU A 108 -16.41 -8.04 13.69
N TRP A 109 -15.40 -7.90 14.56
CA TRP A 109 -15.56 -7.42 15.93
C TRP A 109 -14.26 -6.85 16.50
N THR A 110 -14.38 -5.86 17.36
CA THR A 110 -13.25 -5.15 17.99
C THR A 110 -12.85 -5.84 19.29
N PRO A 111 -11.59 -6.30 19.42
CA PRO A 111 -11.13 -6.97 20.63
C PRO A 111 -11.07 -6.00 21.80
N ARG A 112 -11.52 -6.45 22.98
CA ARG A 112 -11.52 -5.67 24.21
C ARG A 112 -10.39 -6.16 25.12
N PRO A 113 -9.37 -5.33 25.40
CA PRO A 113 -8.27 -5.70 26.28
C PRO A 113 -8.77 -6.24 27.62
N GLY A 114 -8.31 -7.43 28.01
CA GLY A 114 -8.68 -8.07 29.28
C GLY A 114 -10.06 -8.74 29.33
N TYR A 115 -10.90 -8.58 28.30
CA TYR A 115 -12.24 -9.21 28.21
C TYR A 115 -12.35 -10.24 27.08
N THR A 116 -11.53 -10.12 26.05
CA THR A 116 -11.42 -11.12 24.98
C THR A 116 -10.32 -12.11 25.37
N PRO A 117 -10.62 -13.41 25.60
CA PRO A 117 -9.59 -14.43 25.63
C PRO A 117 -8.83 -14.38 24.31
N ILE A 118 -7.52 -14.11 24.36
CA ILE A 118 -6.65 -14.19 23.18
C ILE A 118 -6.48 -15.67 22.90
N ASP A 119 -7.43 -16.23 22.15
CA ASP A 119 -7.21 -17.48 21.44
C ASP A 119 -6.43 -17.15 20.17
N TYR A 120 -5.31 -17.83 19.96
CA TYR A 120 -4.47 -17.63 18.77
C TYR A 120 -5.19 -18.11 17.50
N GLU A 121 -6.28 -18.89 17.62
CA GLU A 121 -7.15 -19.31 16.52
C GLU A 121 -8.35 -18.36 16.34
N ALA A 122 -8.57 -17.41 17.25
CA ALA A 122 -9.65 -16.45 17.07
C ALA A 122 -9.40 -15.63 15.80
N THR A 123 -10.45 -15.44 15.02
CA THR A 123 -10.44 -14.62 13.80
C THR A 123 -11.43 -13.47 14.02
N ASN A 124 -10.95 -12.24 13.93
CA ASN A 124 -11.81 -11.05 14.04
C ASN A 124 -11.80 -10.19 12.76
N ILE A 125 -11.04 -10.60 11.75
CA ILE A 125 -11.07 -10.00 10.42
C ILE A 125 -11.34 -11.06 9.35
N SER A 126 -12.17 -10.70 8.38
CA SER A 126 -12.34 -11.41 7.12
C SER A 126 -11.62 -10.62 6.04
N VAL A 127 -10.87 -11.31 5.17
CA VAL A 127 -10.06 -10.67 4.15
C VAL A 127 -10.40 -11.24 2.79
N ARG A 128 -10.66 -10.34 1.85
CA ARG A 128 -10.76 -10.65 0.42
C ARG A 128 -9.70 -9.87 -0.32
N TYR A 129 -8.90 -10.59 -1.10
CA TYR A 129 -7.82 -10.03 -1.87
C TYR A 129 -8.01 -10.38 -3.34
N ILE A 130 -8.17 -9.37 -4.19
CA ILE A 130 -8.43 -9.51 -5.62
C ILE A 130 -7.17 -9.09 -6.36
N VAL A 131 -6.65 -10.00 -7.18
CA VAL A 131 -5.51 -9.76 -8.06
C VAL A 131 -5.99 -9.81 -9.50
N ILE A 132 -5.65 -8.76 -10.25
CA ILE A 132 -5.96 -8.62 -11.66
C ILE A 132 -4.62 -8.61 -12.40
N SER A 133 -4.46 -9.50 -13.37
CA SER A 133 -3.26 -9.62 -14.18
C SER A 133 -3.64 -9.91 -15.63
N ASN A 134 -3.31 -8.99 -16.54
CA ASN A 134 -3.67 -9.06 -17.96
C ASN A 134 -5.18 -9.33 -18.18
N GLY A 135 -6.03 -8.65 -17.41
CA GLY A 135 -7.49 -8.81 -17.46
C GLY A 135 -8.01 -10.15 -16.91
N LYS A 136 -7.16 -10.95 -16.27
CA LYS A 136 -7.53 -12.18 -15.57
C LYS A 136 -7.60 -11.91 -14.08
N TYR A 137 -8.62 -12.48 -13.43
CA TYR A 137 -8.95 -12.22 -12.04
C TYR A 137 -8.71 -13.47 -11.20
N GLY A 138 -8.09 -13.28 -10.05
CA GLY A 138 -8.02 -14.24 -8.97
C GLY A 138 -8.51 -13.59 -7.68
N ILE A 139 -9.45 -14.25 -7.01
CA ILE A 139 -10.01 -13.81 -5.74
C ILE A 139 -9.50 -14.78 -4.67
N TYR A 140 -8.72 -14.24 -3.75
CA TYR A 140 -8.25 -14.92 -2.57
C TYR A 140 -9.13 -14.52 -1.39
N GLU A 141 -9.50 -15.49 -0.57
CA GLU A 141 -10.28 -15.25 0.65
C GLU A 141 -9.60 -15.90 1.84
N GLY A 142 -9.86 -15.36 3.02
CA GLY A 142 -9.39 -15.92 4.26
C GLY A 142 -9.64 -15.01 5.45
N GLY A 143 -8.90 -15.24 6.53
CA GLY A 143 -9.11 -14.55 7.79
C GLY A 143 -7.87 -14.60 8.67
N GLY A 144 -7.87 -13.73 9.67
CA GLY A 144 -6.83 -13.65 10.69
C GLY A 144 -7.22 -12.71 11.82
N PHE A 145 -6.22 -12.06 12.41
CA PHE A 145 -6.45 -11.16 13.53
C PHE A 145 -6.02 -9.72 13.22
N GLY A 146 -6.85 -8.78 13.65
CA GLY A 146 -6.67 -7.34 13.49
C GLY A 146 -6.76 -6.62 14.83
N TYR A 147 -5.79 -5.77 15.13
CA TYR A 147 -5.74 -4.91 16.31
C TYR A 147 -6.04 -3.46 15.91
N PRO A 148 -7.30 -3.01 16.01
CA PRO A 148 -7.67 -1.64 15.67
C PRO A 148 -7.21 -0.66 16.76
N LEU A 149 -6.79 0.53 16.32
CA LEU A 149 -6.65 1.72 17.15
C LEU A 149 -7.54 2.81 16.55
N GLY A 150 -8.47 3.30 17.36
CA GLY A 150 -9.57 4.16 16.89
C GLY A 150 -10.80 3.33 16.51
N THR A 151 -11.76 3.99 15.88
CA THR A 151 -12.98 3.35 15.37
C THR A 151 -13.27 3.84 13.95
N PRO A 152 -14.01 3.07 13.14
CA PRO A 152 -14.43 3.54 11.81
C PRO A 152 -15.36 4.77 11.84
N ASP A 153 -16.00 5.05 12.99
CA ASP A 153 -16.76 6.29 13.23
C ASP A 153 -15.87 7.54 13.39
N SER A 154 -14.58 7.35 13.62
CA SER A 154 -13.62 8.45 13.77
C SER A 154 -13.09 8.91 12.41
N SER A 155 -12.40 10.05 12.36
CA SER A 155 -11.86 10.59 11.09
C SER A 155 -10.74 9.73 10.48
N SER A 156 -10.13 8.84 11.24
CA SER A 156 -9.04 7.96 10.79
C SER A 156 -8.91 6.75 11.70
N MET A 157 -8.50 5.61 11.16
CA MET A 157 -8.27 4.39 11.92
C MET A 157 -6.91 3.78 11.56
N VAL A 158 -6.31 3.12 12.55
CA VAL A 158 -5.17 2.22 12.33
C VAL A 158 -5.61 0.79 12.59
N LEU A 159 -5.22 -0.16 11.75
CA LEU A 159 -5.44 -1.58 11.97
C LEU A 159 -4.13 -2.33 11.76
N ASN A 160 -3.59 -2.96 12.80
CA ASN A 160 -2.46 -3.88 12.67
C ASN A 160 -2.99 -5.29 12.41
N ILE A 161 -2.48 -5.95 11.37
CA ILE A 161 -3.00 -7.20 10.84
C ILE A 161 -1.91 -8.27 10.94
N GLU A 162 -2.27 -9.39 11.56
CA GLU A 162 -1.37 -10.51 11.80
C GLU A 162 -2.06 -11.84 11.53
N GLY A 163 -1.28 -12.82 11.06
CA GLY A 163 -1.73 -14.21 10.92
C GLY A 163 -2.89 -14.41 9.95
N VAL A 164 -3.04 -13.55 8.93
CA VAL A 164 -4.05 -13.77 7.90
C VAL A 164 -3.57 -14.86 6.96
N THR A 165 -4.36 -15.92 6.84
CA THR A 165 -4.14 -16.96 5.83
C THR A 165 -5.09 -16.71 4.65
N LEU A 166 -4.58 -16.85 3.42
CA LEU A 166 -5.32 -16.60 2.19
C LEU A 166 -5.23 -17.83 1.27
N GLN A 167 -6.35 -18.15 0.64
CA GLN A 167 -6.46 -19.22 -0.36
C GLN A 167 -7.23 -18.70 -1.57
N LEU A 168 -6.82 -19.10 -2.79
CA LEU A 168 -7.61 -18.81 -3.99
C LEU A 168 -9.00 -19.46 -3.87
N ALA A 169 -10.03 -18.63 -3.82
CA ALA A 169 -11.42 -19.05 -3.76
C ALA A 169 -12.01 -19.17 -5.17
N GLU A 170 -11.74 -18.19 -6.02
CA GLU A 170 -12.35 -18.07 -7.36
C GLU A 170 -11.36 -17.48 -8.36
N SER A 171 -11.43 -17.90 -9.62
CA SER A 171 -10.59 -17.34 -10.69
C SER A 171 -11.25 -17.41 -12.06
N THR A 172 -10.89 -16.47 -12.92
CA THR A 172 -11.29 -16.49 -14.34
C THR A 172 -10.41 -17.47 -15.13
N GLU A 173 -10.91 -17.95 -16.27
CA GLU A 173 -10.16 -18.82 -17.17
C GLU A 173 -8.83 -18.16 -17.62
N GLY A 174 -7.73 -18.89 -17.42
CA GLY A 174 -6.37 -18.46 -17.78
C GLY A 174 -5.65 -17.64 -16.70
N PHE A 175 -6.25 -17.44 -15.52
CA PHE A 175 -5.52 -16.92 -14.37
C PHE A 175 -4.50 -17.94 -13.86
N ILE A 176 -3.29 -17.49 -13.54
CA ILE A 176 -2.20 -18.34 -13.02
C ILE A 176 -2.02 -18.02 -11.54
N ASP A 177 -2.33 -18.99 -10.68
CA ASP A 177 -2.10 -18.87 -9.24
C ASP A 177 -0.62 -19.11 -8.92
N LEU A 178 0.01 -18.10 -8.29
CA LEU A 178 1.38 -18.16 -7.78
C LEU A 178 1.45 -17.94 -6.27
N LEU A 179 0.31 -17.66 -5.65
CA LEU A 179 0.23 -17.24 -4.25
C LEU A 179 -0.24 -18.36 -3.33
N SER A 180 -1.23 -19.16 -3.72
CA SER A 180 -1.86 -20.07 -2.75
C SER A 180 -0.96 -21.23 -2.33
N PRO A 181 -0.95 -21.60 -1.04
CA PRO A 181 -1.51 -20.85 0.09
C PRO A 181 -0.65 -19.62 0.42
N ALA A 182 -1.28 -18.51 0.83
CA ALA A 182 -0.58 -17.26 1.12
C ALA A 182 -0.81 -16.76 2.55
N GLU A 183 0.12 -15.93 3.03
CA GLU A 183 0.01 -15.20 4.30
C GLU A 183 -0.05 -13.69 4.01
N LEU A 184 -0.89 -12.98 4.78
CA LEU A 184 -0.98 -11.51 4.77
C LEU A 184 -0.68 -10.96 6.18
N THR A 185 0.19 -9.96 6.22
CA THR A 185 0.49 -9.17 7.43
C THR A 185 0.69 -7.71 7.06
N GLY A 186 0.43 -6.80 7.98
CA GLY A 186 0.69 -5.38 7.71
C GLY A 186 -0.05 -4.43 8.63
N THR A 187 -0.01 -3.16 8.25
CA THR A 187 -0.70 -2.08 8.96
C THR A 187 -1.51 -1.28 7.95
N PHE A 188 -2.79 -1.12 8.21
CA PHE A 188 -3.60 -0.08 7.59
C PHE A 188 -3.54 1.19 8.44
N ASN A 189 -3.36 2.33 7.80
CA ASN A 189 -3.49 3.65 8.39
C ASN A 189 -4.07 4.62 7.35
N GLY A 190 -5.34 4.98 7.53
CA GLY A 190 -6.05 5.80 6.56
C GLY A 190 -7.18 6.60 7.18
N ALA A 191 -7.66 7.58 6.42
CA ALA A 191 -8.86 8.33 6.76
C ALA A 191 -10.09 7.43 6.61
N CYS A 192 -11.11 7.68 7.43
CA CYS A 192 -12.40 7.06 7.24
C CYS A 192 -13.31 7.98 6.42
N ASP A 193 -13.78 7.46 5.28
CA ASP A 193 -14.64 8.16 4.34
C ASP A 193 -15.65 7.17 3.76
N VAL A 194 -16.88 7.26 4.27
CA VAL A 194 -18.01 6.42 3.84
C VAL A 194 -18.31 6.60 2.36
N GLY A 195 -18.20 7.83 1.83
CA GLY A 195 -18.48 8.12 0.42
C GLY A 195 -17.48 7.42 -0.49
N MET A 196 -16.18 7.57 -0.21
CA MET A 196 -15.13 6.90 -0.98
C MET A 196 -15.21 5.37 -0.84
N SER A 197 -15.50 4.85 0.36
CA SER A 197 -15.66 3.41 0.58
C SER A 197 -16.82 2.83 -0.24
N VAL A 198 -17.95 3.54 -0.33
CA VAL A 198 -19.10 3.10 -1.15
C VAL A 198 -18.73 3.08 -2.64
N VAL A 199 -18.02 4.09 -3.13
CA VAL A 199 -17.58 4.12 -4.53
C VAL A 199 -16.65 2.96 -4.85
N ILE A 200 -15.66 2.68 -4.00
CA ILE A 200 -14.72 1.55 -4.21
C ILE A 200 -15.47 0.21 -4.16
N ARG A 201 -16.35 0.03 -3.17
CA ARG A 201 -17.16 -1.19 -3.03
C ARG A 201 -18.01 -1.44 -4.27
N ASP A 202 -18.76 -0.44 -4.72
CA ASP A 202 -19.69 -0.58 -5.84
C ASP A 202 -18.94 -0.82 -7.15
N ALA A 203 -17.86 -0.07 -7.39
CA ALA A 203 -17.00 -0.26 -8.56
C ALA A 203 -16.32 -1.63 -8.58
N THR A 204 -15.79 -2.08 -7.44
CA THR A 204 -15.19 -3.42 -7.30
C THR A 204 -16.23 -4.51 -7.54
N SER A 205 -17.44 -4.34 -6.99
CA SER A 205 -18.51 -5.32 -7.13
C SER A 205 -18.94 -5.49 -8.58
N GLN A 206 -19.11 -4.36 -9.29
CA GLN A 206 -19.41 -4.36 -10.71
C GLN A 206 -18.27 -4.98 -11.52
N LEU A 207 -17.02 -4.57 -11.27
CA LEU A 207 -15.82 -5.05 -11.95
C LEU A 207 -15.70 -6.58 -11.89
N VAL A 208 -15.86 -7.14 -10.69
CA VAL A 208 -15.76 -8.59 -10.49
C VAL A 208 -16.98 -9.30 -11.07
N THR A 209 -18.19 -8.75 -10.93
CA THR A 209 -19.40 -9.34 -11.53
C THR A 209 -19.28 -9.45 -13.04
N ASP A 210 -18.77 -8.41 -13.70
CA ASP A 210 -18.55 -8.39 -15.14
C ASP A 210 -17.47 -9.41 -15.57
N ALA A 211 -16.38 -9.51 -14.80
CA ALA A 211 -15.30 -10.44 -15.08
C ALA A 211 -15.73 -11.92 -15.00
N PHE A 212 -16.58 -12.26 -14.04
CA PHE A 212 -17.05 -13.63 -13.82
C PHE A 212 -18.35 -13.97 -14.57
N GLY A 213 -19.04 -12.97 -15.15
CA GLY A 213 -20.31 -13.15 -15.86
C GLY A 213 -21.46 -13.62 -14.97
N ARG A 214 -21.29 -13.52 -13.65
CA ARG A 214 -22.28 -13.87 -12.62
C ARG A 214 -22.10 -12.93 -11.45
N THR A 215 -23.17 -12.73 -10.69
CA THR A 215 -23.12 -11.88 -9.50
C THR A 215 -22.25 -12.52 -8.42
N MET A 216 -21.16 -11.86 -8.06
CA MET A 216 -20.20 -12.37 -7.07
C MET A 216 -20.46 -11.83 -5.67
N TYR A 217 -21.05 -10.64 -5.56
CA TYR A 217 -21.31 -9.96 -4.29
C TYR A 217 -22.74 -9.46 -4.25
N VAL A 218 -23.66 -10.37 -3.98
CA VAL A 218 -25.03 -10.00 -3.64
C VAL A 218 -25.40 -10.60 -2.30
N ARG A 219 -25.98 -9.76 -1.45
CA ARG A 219 -26.86 -10.22 -0.39
C ARG A 219 -28.07 -10.83 -1.09
N ALA A 220 -28.09 -12.16 -1.20
CA ALA A 220 -29.33 -12.86 -1.49
C ALA A 220 -30.27 -12.50 -0.34
N ASP A 221 -31.28 -11.70 -0.64
CA ASP A 221 -32.51 -11.69 0.13
C ASP A 221 -33.16 -13.08 0.11
#